data_AF-A0A4R7UCR5-F1
#
_entry.id   AF-A0A4R7UCR5-F1
#
_cell.length_a   1.000
_cell.length_b   1.000
_cell.length_c   1.000
_cell.angle_alpha   90.00
_cell.angle_beta   90.00
_cell.angle_gamma   90.00
#
_symmetry.space_group_name_H-M   'P 1'
#
loop_
_entity.id
_entity.type
_entity.pdbx_description
1 polymer ?
#
loop_
_entity_poly.entity_id
_entity_poly.type
_entity_poly.pdbx_seq_one_letter_code
_entity_poly.pdbx_strand_id
1 'polypeptide(L)'
;MLNNNLLQWLYQKNLKIFTSTFEIFKHLNLISNINPVFKEQIINNLDDLKNAVYEFCVPLNSDYTSLLTNFYTFLFCHLMIKKRSLNEIKKSSYKFLINDLILFNSFKRTFYYDFLDEFKQFPCYNVFLIKLLKRVL
;
A
#
# COMPACT_ATOMS: atom_id res chain seq x y z
N MET A 1 21.57 6.23 -2.76
CA MET A 1 20.55 7.15 -3.31
C MET A 1 19.28 6.34 -3.53
N LEU A 2 18.15 6.76 -2.98
CA LEU A 2 16.85 6.23 -3.40
C LEU A 2 16.64 6.73 -4.85
N ASN A 3 16.75 5.82 -5.83
CA ASN A 3 16.35 6.09 -7.21
C ASN A 3 14.87 6.51 -7.23
N ASN A 4 14.50 7.28 -8.25
CA ASN A 4 13.31 8.12 -8.43
C ASN A 4 11.90 7.52 -8.18
N ASN A 5 11.78 6.34 -7.57
CA ASN A 5 10.49 5.70 -7.31
C ASN A 5 10.44 5.09 -5.90
N LEU A 6 10.02 5.90 -4.91
CA LEU A 6 9.86 5.50 -3.50
C LEU A 6 9.03 4.21 -3.36
N LEU A 7 7.93 4.09 -4.11
CA LEU A 7 7.02 2.96 -4.01
C LEU A 7 7.63 1.69 -4.59
N GLN A 8 8.31 1.79 -5.74
CA GLN A 8 9.06 0.68 -6.30
C GLN A 8 10.14 0.21 -5.32
N TRP A 9 10.86 1.13 -4.67
CA TRP A 9 11.86 0.76 -3.67
C TRP A 9 11.23 0.09 -2.44
N LEU A 10 10.12 0.62 -1.91
CA LEU A 10 9.38 0.01 -0.80
C LEU A 10 8.87 -1.38 -1.17
N TYR A 11 8.35 -1.54 -2.39
CA TYR A 11 7.89 -2.82 -2.94
C TYR A 11 9.03 -3.83 -2.99
N GLN A 12 10.15 -3.47 -3.64
CA GLN A 12 11.33 -4.33 -3.77
C GLN A 12 11.90 -4.75 -2.41
N LYS A 13 11.99 -3.83 -1.45
CA LYS A 13 12.46 -4.15 -0.09
C LYS A 13 11.52 -5.05 0.70
N ASN A 14 10.23 -5.07 0.36
CA ASN A 14 9.20 -5.78 1.11
C ASN A 14 8.49 -6.86 0.27
N LEU A 15 9.13 -7.39 -0.77
CA LEU A 15 8.54 -8.36 -1.71
C LEU A 15 7.79 -9.49 -1.01
N LYS A 16 8.35 -10.06 0.06
CA LYS A 16 7.68 -11.15 0.82
C LYS A 16 6.31 -10.75 1.36
N ILE A 17 6.15 -9.51 1.83
CA ILE A 17 4.87 -8.98 2.33
C ILE A 17 3.89 -8.90 1.15
N PHE A 18 4.30 -8.25 0.05
CA PHE A 18 3.46 -8.09 -1.14
C PHE A 18 3.06 -9.42 -1.78
N THR A 19 4.00 -10.35 -1.96
CA THR A 19 3.70 -11.70 -2.46
C THR A 19 2.66 -12.38 -1.56
N SER A 20 2.82 -12.30 -0.23
CA SER A 20 1.85 -12.91 0.67
C SER A 20 0.46 -12.27 0.62
N THR A 21 0.36 -10.95 0.39
CA THR A 21 -0.93 -10.27 0.25
C THR A 21 -1.57 -10.57 -1.10
N PHE A 22 -0.78 -10.66 -2.18
CA PHE A 22 -1.28 -11.11 -3.49
C PHE A 22 -1.84 -12.51 -3.44
N GLU A 23 -1.16 -13.47 -2.80
CA GLU A 23 -1.67 -14.85 -2.68
C GLU A 23 -3.01 -14.88 -1.93
N ILE A 24 -3.17 -14.07 -0.87
CA ILE A 24 -4.44 -13.96 -0.15
C ILE A 24 -5.53 -13.37 -1.04
N PHE A 25 -5.25 -12.26 -1.73
CA PHE A 25 -6.23 -11.62 -2.61
C PHE A 25 -6.58 -12.48 -3.82
N LYS A 26 -5.64 -13.25 -4.36
CA LYS A 26 -5.87 -14.20 -5.44
C LYS A 26 -6.75 -15.35 -4.97
N HIS A 27 -6.52 -15.87 -3.77
CA HIS A 27 -7.38 -16.89 -3.16
C HIS A 27 -8.82 -16.40 -2.93
N LEU A 28 -9.00 -15.11 -2.68
CA LEU A 28 -10.30 -14.46 -2.57
C LEU A 28 -10.91 -14.05 -3.91
N ASN A 29 -10.26 -14.36 -5.04
CA ASN A 29 -10.63 -13.91 -6.38
C ASN A 29 -10.74 -12.38 -6.53
N LEU A 30 -10.01 -11.62 -5.72
CA LEU A 30 -9.96 -10.16 -5.78
C LEU A 30 -8.96 -9.66 -6.83
N ILE A 31 -7.94 -10.46 -7.14
CA ILE A 31 -6.97 -10.15 -8.19
C ILE A 31 -6.88 -11.29 -9.20
N SER A 32 -6.73 -10.93 -10.48
CA SER A 32 -6.51 -11.87 -11.58
C SER A 32 -5.04 -11.86 -12.05
N ASN A 33 -4.35 -10.74 -11.86
CA ASN A 33 -2.95 -10.55 -12.24
C ASN A 33 -2.07 -10.25 -11.03
N ILE A 34 -0.81 -10.70 -11.06
CA ILE A 34 0.18 -10.51 -9.99
C ILE A 34 1.43 -9.72 -10.41
N ASN A 35 1.40 -9.11 -11.61
CA ASN A 35 2.50 -8.30 -12.14
C ASN A 35 2.13 -6.82 -12.18
N PRO A 36 2.05 -6.14 -11.03
CA PRO A 36 1.87 -4.70 -11.04
C PRO A 36 3.16 -4.02 -11.52
N VAL A 37 3.00 -3.01 -12.37
CA VAL A 37 4.10 -2.21 -12.90
C VAL A 37 4.04 -0.84 -12.22
N PHE A 38 5.12 -0.47 -11.54
CA PHE A 38 5.30 0.91 -11.10
C PHE A 38 5.69 1.75 -12.30
N LYS A 39 4.81 2.63 -12.74
CA LYS A 39 5.21 3.72 -13.63
C LYS A 39 6.06 4.71 -12.83
N GLU A 40 7.04 5.32 -13.49
CA GLU A 40 7.77 6.43 -12.88
C GLU A 40 6.79 7.57 -12.63
N GLN A 41 6.70 7.97 -11.36
CA GLN A 41 5.84 9.06 -10.94
C GLN A 41 6.55 9.90 -9.90
N ILE A 42 6.37 11.22 -10.03
CA ILE A 42 6.86 12.17 -9.06
C ILE A 42 5.78 12.33 -7.99
N ILE A 43 6.10 11.94 -6.77
CA ILE A 43 5.22 12.11 -5.61
C ILE A 43 5.65 13.41 -4.93
N ASN A 44 4.78 14.42 -4.93
CA ASN A 44 5.00 15.72 -4.28
C ASN A 44 4.06 15.96 -3.09
N ASN A 45 2.99 15.16 -2.96
CA ASN A 45 2.04 15.24 -1.85
C ASN A 45 1.40 13.85 -1.57
N LEU A 46 0.47 13.79 -0.62
CA LEU A 46 -0.21 12.55 -0.25
C LEU A 46 -1.25 12.10 -1.29
N ASP A 47 -1.85 13.03 -2.04
CA ASP A 47 -2.78 12.68 -3.13
C ASP A 47 -2.02 12.05 -4.31
N ASP A 48 -0.82 12.55 -4.63
CA ASP A 48 0.07 11.93 -5.61
C ASP A 48 0.44 10.50 -5.18
N LEU A 49 0.69 10.28 -3.88
CA LEU A 49 0.93 8.96 -3.32
C LEU A 49 -0.28 8.03 -3.55
N LYS A 50 -1.50 8.51 -3.26
CA LYS A 50 -2.73 7.75 -3.52
C LYS A 50 -2.87 7.40 -5.01
N ASN A 51 -2.66 8.37 -5.90
CA ASN A 51 -2.77 8.18 -7.35
C ASN A 51 -1.74 7.18 -7.88
N ALA A 52 -0.50 7.24 -7.36
CA ALA A 52 0.54 6.28 -7.68
C ALA A 52 0.18 4.85 -7.26
N VAL A 53 -0.42 4.69 -6.08
CA VAL A 53 -0.89 3.39 -5.60
C VAL A 53 -2.10 2.91 -6.38
N TYR A 54 -2.99 3.80 -6.80
CA TYR A 54 -4.10 3.46 -7.69
C TYR A 54 -3.59 2.89 -9.01
N GLU A 55 -2.64 3.55 -9.66
CA GLU A 55 -2.04 3.04 -10.90
C GLU A 55 -1.31 1.70 -10.72
N PHE A 56 -0.73 1.46 -9.54
CA PHE A 56 -0.19 0.16 -9.17
C PHE A 56 -1.28 -0.92 -9.02
N CYS A 57 -2.48 -0.57 -8.58
CA CYS A 57 -3.59 -1.50 -8.35
C CYS A 57 -4.41 -1.80 -9.62
N VAL A 58 -4.53 -0.85 -10.55
CA VAL A 58 -5.31 -1.01 -11.80
C VAL A 58 -4.99 -2.32 -12.55
N PRO A 59 -3.72 -2.72 -12.74
CA PRO A 59 -3.39 -3.97 -13.44
C PRO A 59 -3.81 -5.23 -12.69
N LEU A 60 -4.06 -5.16 -11.37
CA LEU A 60 -4.37 -6.32 -10.52
C LEU A 60 -5.80 -6.82 -10.75
N ASN A 61 -6.78 -5.92 -10.80
CA ASN A 61 -8.19 -6.17 -11.16
C ASN A 61 -9.00 -4.85 -11.16
N SER A 62 -9.80 -4.58 -12.21
CA SER A 62 -10.69 -3.41 -12.28
C SER A 62 -11.77 -3.40 -11.21
N ASP A 63 -12.39 -4.54 -10.92
CA ASP A 63 -13.65 -4.61 -10.17
C ASP A 63 -13.46 -4.31 -8.67
N TYR A 64 -12.25 -4.53 -8.16
CA TYR A 64 -11.88 -4.29 -6.77
C TYR A 64 -10.78 -3.24 -6.63
N THR A 65 -10.58 -2.39 -7.64
CA THR A 65 -9.48 -1.41 -7.64
C THR A 65 -9.54 -0.48 -6.43
N SER A 66 -10.74 -0.07 -6.00
CA SER A 66 -10.92 0.76 -4.79
C SER A 66 -10.38 0.06 -3.54
N LEU A 67 -10.92 -1.12 -3.22
CA LEU A 67 -10.49 -1.96 -2.10
C LEU A 67 -8.98 -2.20 -2.09
N LEU A 68 -8.41 -2.56 -3.24
CA LEU A 68 -6.99 -2.81 -3.39
C LEU A 68 -6.17 -1.52 -3.19
N THR A 69 -6.61 -0.40 -3.76
CA THR A 69 -5.97 0.91 -3.58
C THR A 69 -5.98 1.31 -2.11
N ASN A 70 -7.07 1.08 -1.40
CA ASN A 70 -7.20 1.38 0.02
C ASN A 70 -6.23 0.52 0.84
N PHE A 71 -6.21 -0.80 0.60
CA PHE A 71 -5.27 -1.69 1.26
C PHE A 71 -3.80 -1.32 1.00
N TYR A 72 -3.43 -1.13 -0.26
CA TYR A 72 -2.04 -0.87 -0.63
C TYR A 72 -1.59 0.53 -0.21
N THR A 73 -2.47 1.53 -0.20
CA THR A 73 -2.15 2.87 0.31
C THR A 73 -1.83 2.80 1.79
N PHE A 74 -2.67 2.10 2.56
CA PHE A 74 -2.39 1.81 3.97
C PHE A 74 -1.05 1.08 4.14
N LEU A 75 -0.80 0.02 3.37
CA LEU A 75 0.42 -0.77 3.46
C LEU A 75 1.67 0.07 3.16
N PHE A 76 1.68 0.83 2.07
CA PHE A 76 2.81 1.70 1.74
C PHE A 76 3.05 2.73 2.84
N CYS A 77 2.00 3.40 3.32
CA CYS A 77 2.12 4.35 4.41
C CYS A 77 2.67 3.69 5.69
N HIS A 78 2.21 2.48 6.01
CA HIS A 78 2.70 1.71 7.15
C HIS A 78 4.19 1.35 7.00
N LEU A 79 4.62 0.94 5.81
CA LEU A 79 6.02 0.61 5.52
C LEU A 79 6.94 1.84 5.55
N MET A 80 6.44 3.03 5.16
CA MET A 80 7.20 4.28 5.22
C MET A 80 7.62 4.64 6.66
N ILE A 81 6.74 4.39 7.63
CA ILE A 81 7.01 4.74 9.04
C ILE A 81 7.70 3.62 9.84
N LYS A 82 7.95 2.43 9.24
CA LYS A 82 8.79 1.42 9.88
C LYS A 82 10.20 2.01 10.10
N LYS A 83 10.75 1.84 11.30
CA LYS A 83 11.97 2.52 11.80
C LYS A 83 13.12 2.60 10.77
N ARG A 84 13.37 1.51 10.04
CA ARG A 84 14.41 1.45 9.00
C ARG A 84 14.09 2.35 7.80
N SER A 85 12.88 2.22 7.24
CA SER A 85 12.42 3.04 6.11
C SER A 85 12.29 4.52 6.47
N LEU A 86 11.81 4.81 7.68
CA LEU A 86 11.64 6.17 8.16
C LEU A 86 12.95 6.97 8.13
N ASN A 87 14.06 6.34 8.54
CA ASN A 87 15.38 6.96 8.50
C ASN A 87 15.86 7.22 7.06
N GLU A 88 15.56 6.31 6.12
CA GLU A 88 15.89 6.49 4.70
C GLU A 88 15.04 7.62 4.08
N ILE A 89 13.74 7.68 4.39
CA ILE A 89 12.82 8.72 3.90
C ILE A 89 13.15 10.10 4.48
N LYS A 90 13.49 10.19 5.77
CA LYS A 90 13.93 11.46 6.39
C LYS A 90 15.19 12.04 5.75
N LYS A 91 16.00 11.21 5.07
CA LYS A 91 17.22 11.60 4.36
C LYS A 91 17.01 11.76 2.85
N SER A 92 15.81 11.51 2.34
CA SER A 92 15.51 11.55 0.90
C SER A 92 14.67 12.77 0.52
N SER A 93 14.47 12.96 -0.78
CA SER A 93 13.56 13.96 -1.34
C SER A 93 12.11 13.79 -0.88
N TYR A 94 11.74 12.62 -0.35
CA TYR A 94 10.38 12.30 0.11
C TYR A 94 10.12 12.64 1.57
N LYS A 95 11.06 13.30 2.26
CA LYS A 95 10.91 13.71 3.66
C LYS A 95 9.61 14.49 3.92
N PHE A 96 9.17 15.30 2.96
CA PHE A 96 7.97 16.13 3.10
C PHE A 96 6.70 15.29 3.37
N LEU A 97 6.62 14.05 2.89
CA LEU A 97 5.46 13.17 3.11
C LEU A 97 5.22 12.87 4.59
N ILE A 98 6.29 12.86 5.40
CA ILE A 98 6.27 12.46 6.81
C ILE A 98 6.62 13.61 7.76
N ASN A 99 6.70 14.85 7.25
CA ASN A 99 7.02 16.02 8.07
C ASN A 99 5.91 16.28 9.11
N ASP A 100 4.65 16.14 8.70
CA ASP A 100 3.51 16.15 9.61
C ASP A 100 3.02 14.72 9.86
N LEU A 101 3.48 14.13 10.95
CA LEU A 101 3.09 12.77 11.35
C LEU A 101 1.61 12.67 11.74
N ILE A 102 0.98 13.76 12.18
CA ILE A 102 -0.45 13.74 12.55
C ILE A 102 -1.26 13.61 11.27
N LEU A 103 -1.01 14.48 10.29
CA LEU A 103 -1.66 14.43 8.98
C LEU A 103 -1.40 13.09 8.28
N PHE A 104 -0.15 12.64 8.25
CA PHE A 104 0.21 11.36 7.63
C PHE A 104 -0.49 10.16 8.29
N ASN A 105 -0.57 10.14 9.62
CA ASN A 105 -1.27 9.06 10.33
C ASN A 105 -2.80 9.16 10.21
N SER A 106 -3.35 10.36 9.99
CA SER A 106 -4.76 10.54 9.66
C SER A 106 -5.04 9.95 8.27
N PHE A 107 -4.29 10.38 7.26
CA PHE A 107 -4.34 9.87 5.89
C PHE A 107 -4.25 8.33 5.85
N LYS A 108 -3.21 7.76 6.45
CA LYS A 108 -3.03 6.29 6.56
C LYS A 108 -4.25 5.59 7.19
N ARG A 109 -4.85 6.17 8.23
CA ARG A 109 -5.98 5.57 8.95
C ARG A 109 -7.25 5.57 8.11
N THR A 110 -7.51 6.62 7.34
CA THR A 110 -8.66 6.66 6.42
C THR A 110 -8.66 5.45 5.50
N PHE A 111 -7.55 5.20 4.79
CA PHE A 111 -7.44 4.05 3.90
C PHE A 111 -7.56 2.69 4.60
N TYR A 112 -7.11 2.59 5.85
CA TYR A 112 -7.29 1.37 6.62
C TYR A 112 -8.77 1.10 6.91
N TYR A 113 -9.51 2.11 7.36
CA TYR A 113 -10.93 1.96 7.67
C TYR A 113 -11.77 1.75 6.42
N ASP A 114 -11.50 2.50 5.35
CA ASP A 114 -12.19 2.31 4.06
C ASP A 114 -11.96 0.89 3.52
N PHE A 115 -10.72 0.38 3.62
CA PHE A 115 -10.43 -1.02 3.30
C PHE A 115 -11.23 -1.99 4.16
N LEU A 116 -11.32 -1.79 5.48
CA LEU A 116 -12.10 -2.68 6.36
C LEU A 116 -13.58 -2.67 6.01
N ASP A 117 -14.14 -1.51 5.67
CA ASP A 117 -15.55 -1.35 5.32
C ASP A 117 -15.92 -2.01 3.99
N GLU A 118 -15.01 -2.00 3.01
CA GLU A 118 -15.18 -2.77 1.77
C GLU A 118 -14.90 -4.27 1.98
N PHE A 119 -13.86 -4.62 2.74
CA PHE A 119 -13.41 -6.01 2.90
C PHE A 119 -14.34 -6.86 3.77
N LYS A 120 -15.11 -6.26 4.67
CA LYS A 120 -16.10 -6.99 5.49
C LYS A 120 -17.27 -7.56 4.69
N GLN A 121 -17.43 -7.16 3.42
CA GLN A 121 -18.49 -7.68 2.54
C GLN A 121 -18.20 -9.09 2.03
N PHE A 122 -16.96 -9.58 2.15
CA PHE A 122 -16.58 -10.91 1.65
C PHE A 122 -16.87 -12.02 2.68
N PRO A 123 -17.33 -13.20 2.23
CA PRO A 123 -17.46 -14.37 3.10
C PRO A 123 -16.14 -14.71 3.79
N CYS A 124 -16.23 -15.09 5.06
CA CYS A 124 -15.06 -15.46 5.88
C CYS A 124 -13.98 -14.36 5.99
N TYR A 125 -14.31 -13.08 5.75
CA TYR A 125 -13.33 -11.98 5.74
C TYR A 125 -12.46 -11.95 6.99
N ASN A 126 -13.00 -12.25 8.18
CA ASN A 126 -12.25 -12.25 9.44
C ASN A 126 -10.99 -13.14 9.39
N VAL A 127 -11.09 -14.33 8.80
CA VAL A 127 -9.96 -15.26 8.68
C VAL A 127 -8.88 -14.68 7.80
N PHE A 128 -9.26 -14.08 6.67
CA PHE A 128 -8.32 -13.49 5.72
C PHE A 128 -7.75 -12.16 6.20
N LEU A 129 -8.55 -11.37 6.92
CA LEU A 129 -8.12 -10.14 7.56
C LEU A 129 -7.02 -10.43 8.58
N ILE A 130 -7.20 -11.45 9.44
CA ILE A 130 -6.16 -11.87 10.39
C ILE A 130 -4.91 -12.31 9.64
N LYS A 131 -5.04 -13.05 8.52
CA LYS A 131 -3.88 -13.44 7.69
C LYS A 131 -3.16 -12.23 7.10
N LEU A 132 -3.88 -11.23 6.56
CA LEU A 132 -3.31 -9.99 6.04
C LEU A 132 -2.58 -9.21 7.13
N LEU A 133 -3.26 -8.95 8.25
CA LEU A 133 -2.69 -8.15 9.35
C LEU A 133 -1.43 -8.78 9.95
N LYS A 134 -1.39 -10.12 10.12
CA LYS A 134 -0.20 -10.84 10.60
C LYS A 134 1.01 -10.73 9.66
N ARG A 135 0.82 -10.36 8.39
CA ARG A 135 1.91 -10.14 7.43
C ARG A 135 2.38 -8.69 7.41
N VAL A 136 1.47 -7.76 7.72
CA VAL A 136 1.71 -6.32 7.60
C VAL A 136 2.27 -5.71 8.89
N LEU A 137 1.63 -6.02 10.03
CA LEU A 137 1.94 -5.52 11.38
C LEU A 137 3.06 -6.34 12.02
#